data_AF-A0A531LM23-F1
#
_entry.id   AF-A0A531LM23-F1
#
_cell.length_a   1.000
_cell.length_b   1.000
_cell.length_c   1.000
_cell.angle_alpha   90.00
_cell.angle_beta   90.00
_cell.angle_gamma   90.00
#
_symmetry.space_group_name_H-M   'P 1'
#
loop_
_entity.id
_entity.type
_entity.pdbx_description
1 polymer ?
#
loop_
_entity_poly.entity_id
_entity_poly.type
_entity_poly.pdbx_seq_one_letter_code
_entity_poly.pdbx_strand_id
1 'polypeptide(L)'
;AEDLGTAERVRTSASYTSIIRGGGDHAAIASRRAQVQRQYEAAPPNIEQDKLRERLAKLSGGTAILYAGGVTPVEQKRTIQLIEDSLNAVRAASE
;
A
#
# COMPACT_ATOMS: atom_id res chain seq x y z
N ALA A 1 -24.57 2.44 -11.07
CA ALA A 1 -23.60 1.46 -10.52
C ALA A 1 -22.28 1.44 -11.30
N GLU A 2 -22.23 2.04 -12.50
CA GLU A 2 -20.99 2.13 -13.31
C GLU A 2 -19.91 3.05 -12.73
N ASP A 3 -20.28 4.00 -11.84
CA ASP A 3 -19.33 4.97 -11.28
C ASP A 3 -18.60 4.50 -9.99
N LEU A 4 -18.97 3.33 -9.44
CA LEU A 4 -18.39 2.84 -8.19
C LEU A 4 -17.21 1.89 -8.46
N GLY A 5 -16.11 2.08 -7.72
CA GLY A 5 -14.97 1.18 -7.73
C GLY A 5 -15.18 -0.09 -6.89
N THR A 6 -14.33 -1.09 -7.11
CA THR A 6 -14.33 -2.35 -6.36
C THR A 6 -12.99 -2.60 -5.69
N ALA A 7 -13.00 -3.30 -4.56
CA ALA A 7 -11.81 -3.77 -3.88
C ALA A 7 -12.12 -5.05 -3.11
N GLU A 8 -11.13 -5.93 -2.96
CA GLU A 8 -11.34 -7.19 -2.25
C GLU A 8 -11.39 -7.00 -0.73
N ARG A 9 -10.51 -6.15 -0.19
CA ARG A 9 -10.47 -5.90 1.25
C ARG A 9 -10.11 -4.46 1.55
N VAL A 10 -10.87 -3.86 2.47
CA VAL A 10 -10.57 -2.53 3.02
C VAL A 10 -10.33 -2.68 4.51
N ARG A 11 -9.18 -2.17 5.00
CA ARG A 11 -8.84 -2.12 6.42
C ARG A 11 -8.69 -0.68 6.84
N THR A 12 -9.50 -0.26 7.81
CA THR A 12 -9.46 1.08 8.40
C THR A 12 -8.85 1.02 9.79
N SER A 13 -8.00 1.98 10.11
CA SER A 13 -7.44 2.22 11.45
C SER A 13 -7.58 3.70 11.78
N ALA A 14 -7.29 4.11 13.02
CA ALA A 14 -7.49 5.50 13.46
C ALA A 14 -6.71 6.53 12.60
N SER A 15 -5.55 6.13 12.06
CA SER A 15 -4.64 7.04 11.35
C SER A 15 -4.47 6.74 9.87
N TYR A 16 -4.84 5.54 9.40
CA TYR A 16 -4.63 5.14 8.01
C TYR A 16 -5.71 4.17 7.51
N THR A 17 -5.91 4.17 6.20
CA THR A 17 -6.81 3.23 5.51
C THR A 17 -6.04 2.51 4.41
N SER A 18 -6.14 1.20 4.38
CA SER A 18 -5.52 0.33 3.37
C SER A 18 -6.60 -0.29 2.50
N ILE A 19 -6.50 -0.08 1.19
CA ILE A 19 -7.36 -0.69 0.18
C ILE A 19 -6.52 -1.74 -0.55
N ILE A 20 -6.92 -3.00 -0.43
CA ILE A 20 -6.14 -4.16 -0.88
C ILE A 20 -6.88 -4.81 -2.05
N ARG A 21 -6.13 -5.08 -3.14
CA ARG A 21 -6.63 -5.66 -4.39
C ARG A 21 -7.86 -4.92 -4.93
N GLY A 22 -7.64 -3.69 -5.37
CA GLY A 22 -8.65 -2.91 -6.10
C GLY A 22 -8.91 -3.50 -7.49
N GLY A 23 -10.15 -3.43 -7.97
CA GLY A 23 -10.56 -3.91 -9.30
C GLY A 23 -10.38 -2.88 -10.43
N GLY A 24 -9.45 -1.94 -10.27
CA GLY A 24 -9.14 -0.96 -11.32
C GLY A 24 -8.33 -1.58 -12.47
N ASP A 25 -8.52 -1.06 -13.68
CA ASP A 25 -7.74 -1.49 -14.84
C ASP A 25 -6.24 -1.18 -14.67
N HIS A 26 -5.40 -2.20 -14.90
CA HIS A 26 -3.95 -2.09 -14.83
C HIS A 26 -3.40 -1.07 -15.83
N ALA A 27 -3.97 -0.97 -17.03
CA ALA A 27 -3.52 -0.02 -18.04
C ALA A 27 -3.85 1.43 -17.63
N ALA A 28 -5.05 1.68 -17.11
CA ALA A 28 -5.43 2.97 -16.54
C ALA A 28 -4.51 3.39 -15.38
N ILE A 29 -4.16 2.47 -14.47
CA ILE A 29 -3.24 2.74 -13.36
C ILE A 29 -1.82 3.06 -13.87
N ALA A 30 -1.32 2.31 -14.86
CA ALA A 30 -0.02 2.55 -15.47
C ALA A 30 0.03 3.91 -16.18
N SER A 31 -1.03 4.27 -16.91
CA SER A 31 -1.18 5.59 -17.54
C SER A 31 -1.17 6.71 -16.50
N ARG A 32 -1.89 6.51 -15.38
CA ARG A 32 -1.92 7.48 -14.27
C ARG A 32 -0.55 7.65 -13.62
N ARG A 33 0.20 6.56 -13.41
CA ARG A 33 1.58 6.61 -12.92
C ARG A 33 2.47 7.41 -13.86
N ALA A 34 2.41 7.15 -15.17
CA ALA A 34 3.19 7.88 -16.16
C ALA A 34 2.84 9.38 -16.20
N GLN A 35 1.56 9.73 -16.03
CA GLN A 35 1.13 11.12 -15.94
C GLN A 35 1.72 11.82 -14.71
N VAL A 36 1.64 11.18 -13.53
CA VAL A 36 2.17 11.74 -12.27
C VAL A 36 3.70 11.84 -12.33
N GLN A 37 4.38 10.88 -12.98
CA GLN A 37 5.83 10.93 -13.21
C GLN A 37 6.24 12.14 -14.04
N ARG A 38 5.54 12.42 -15.16
CA ARG A 38 5.80 13.62 -15.97
C ARG A 38 5.57 14.91 -15.19
N GLN A 39 4.53 14.94 -14.36
CA GLN A 39 4.27 16.08 -13.48
C GLN A 39 5.37 16.27 -12.44
N TYR A 40 5.91 15.19 -11.90
CA TYR A 40 7.02 15.22 -10.94
C TYR A 40 8.30 15.77 -11.56
N GLU A 41 8.60 15.40 -12.80
CA GLU A 41 9.79 15.88 -13.54
C GLU A 41 9.68 17.35 -13.95
N ALA A 42 8.46 17.83 -14.25
CA ALA A 42 8.21 19.21 -14.62
C ALA A 42 8.01 20.15 -13.40
N ALA A 43 7.81 19.60 -12.21
CA ALA A 43 7.56 20.39 -11.00
C ALA A 43 8.88 20.99 -10.45
N PRO A 44 8.85 22.24 -9.98
CA PRO A 44 9.99 22.81 -9.27
C PRO A 44 10.24 22.04 -7.96
N PRO A 45 11.49 21.96 -7.49
CA PRO A 45 11.82 21.32 -6.21
C PRO A 45 11.29 22.14 -5.04
N ASN A 46 10.06 21.83 -4.63
CA ASN A 46 9.34 22.44 -3.52
C ASN A 46 8.24 21.48 -3.02
N ILE A 47 7.29 22.00 -2.22
CA ILE A 47 6.14 21.27 -1.65
C ILE A 47 5.37 20.44 -2.70
N GLU A 48 5.34 20.87 -3.97
CA GLU A 48 4.63 20.14 -5.04
C GLU A 48 5.38 18.87 -5.45
N GLN A 49 6.70 18.93 -5.56
CA GLN A 49 7.52 17.77 -5.91
C GLN A 49 7.43 16.67 -4.82
N ASP A 50 7.41 17.05 -3.55
CA ASP A 50 7.26 16.10 -2.42
C ASP A 50 5.88 15.42 -2.42
N LYS A 51 4.80 16.17 -2.66
CA LYS A 51 3.44 15.62 -2.76
C LYS A 51 3.31 14.64 -3.94
N LEU A 52 3.91 14.97 -5.07
CA LEU A 52 3.91 14.10 -6.25
C LEU A 52 4.73 12.83 -5.99
N ARG A 53 5.85 12.94 -5.27
CA ARG A 53 6.66 11.78 -4.84
C ARG A 53 5.86 10.84 -3.95
N GLU A 54 5.15 11.35 -2.94
CA GLU A 54 4.32 10.54 -2.06
C GLU A 54 3.21 9.81 -2.83
N ARG A 55 2.56 10.53 -3.76
CA ARG A 55 1.52 9.94 -4.61
C ARG A 55 2.09 8.85 -5.52
N LEU A 56 3.24 9.08 -6.14
CA LEU A 56 3.90 8.13 -7.02
C LEU A 56 4.31 6.86 -6.25
N ALA A 57 4.81 7.03 -5.02
CA ALA A 57 5.15 5.93 -4.12
C ALA A 57 3.92 5.07 -3.81
N LYS A 58 2.76 5.69 -3.50
CA LYS A 58 1.51 4.95 -3.25
C LYS A 58 1.00 4.19 -4.48
N LEU A 59 1.20 4.73 -5.69
CA LEU A 59 0.81 4.07 -6.95
C LEU A 59 1.78 2.96 -7.37
N SER A 60 3.05 3.05 -6.99
CA SER A 60 4.09 2.11 -7.42
C SER A 60 4.38 1.01 -6.40
N GLY A 61 4.23 1.29 -5.10
CA GLY A 61 4.62 0.40 -4.00
C GLY A 61 3.69 -0.80 -3.80
N GLY A 62 2.45 -0.72 -4.30
CA GLY A 62 1.47 -1.81 -4.17
C GLY A 62 1.21 -2.20 -2.71
N THR A 63 0.72 -3.42 -2.50
CA THR A 63 0.52 -3.98 -1.16
C THR A 63 0.85 -5.47 -1.18
N ALA A 64 1.79 -5.90 -0.34
CA ALA A 64 2.10 -7.30 -0.12
C ALA A 64 1.24 -7.88 1.01
N ILE A 65 0.80 -9.13 0.84
CA ILE A 65 0.04 -9.87 1.86
C ILE A 65 0.84 -11.11 2.22
N LEU A 66 1.09 -11.28 3.52
CA LEU A 66 1.74 -12.46 4.08
C LEU A 66 0.68 -13.37 4.70
N TYR A 67 0.61 -14.61 4.24
CA TYR A 67 -0.27 -15.64 4.79
C TYR A 67 0.53 -16.53 5.73
N ALA A 68 0.26 -16.45 7.04
CA ALA A 68 0.88 -17.29 8.05
C ALA A 68 -0.05 -18.48 8.41
N GLY A 69 0.45 -19.69 8.18
CA GLY A 69 -0.24 -20.94 8.54
C GLY A 69 0.19 -21.47 9.91
N GLY A 70 -0.54 -22.47 10.40
CA GLY A 70 -0.22 -23.25 11.61
C GLY A 70 -1.06 -24.53 11.65
N VAL A 71 -0.57 -25.58 12.33
CA VAL A 71 -1.28 -26.87 12.43
C VAL A 71 -2.44 -26.76 13.43
N THR A 72 -2.26 -25.98 14.50
CA THR A 72 -3.32 -25.66 15.46
C THR A 72 -3.68 -24.16 15.46
N PRO A 73 -4.90 -23.78 15.91
CA PRO A 73 -5.29 -22.37 15.99
C PRO A 73 -4.38 -21.52 16.90
N VAL A 74 -3.78 -22.16 17.92
CA VAL A 74 -2.85 -21.51 18.86
C VAL A 74 -1.53 -21.20 18.16
N GLU A 75 -0.98 -22.16 17.42
CA GLU A 75 0.25 -21.95 16.64
C GLU A 75 0.07 -20.91 15.56
N GLN A 76 -1.06 -20.91 14.85
CA GLN A 76 -1.33 -19.90 13.82
C GLN A 76 -1.30 -18.49 14.42
N LYS A 77 -1.96 -18.28 15.56
CA LYS A 77 -1.95 -16.99 16.26
C LYS A 77 -0.55 -16.60 16.72
N ARG A 78 0.21 -17.55 17.27
CA ARG A 78 1.60 -17.33 17.71
C ARG A 78 2.49 -16.90 16.54
N THR A 79 2.39 -17.58 15.39
CA THR A 79 3.18 -17.24 14.19
C THR A 79 2.82 -15.86 13.66
N ILE A 80 1.53 -15.50 13.64
CA ILE A 80 1.09 -14.16 13.24
C ILE A 80 1.68 -13.09 14.15
N GLN A 81 1.58 -13.26 15.47
CA GLN A 81 2.13 -12.31 16.46
C GLN A 81 3.64 -12.14 16.29
N LEU A 82 4.36 -13.25 16.11
CA LEU A 82 5.82 -13.22 15.97
C LEU A 82 6.28 -12.50 14.69
N ILE A 83 5.54 -12.68 13.58
CA ILE A 83 5.79 -11.96 12.33
C ILE A 83 5.47 -10.47 12.49
N GLU A 84 4.35 -10.14 13.14
CA GLU A 84 3.95 -8.75 13.38
C GLU A 84 4.98 -8.00 14.23
N ASP A 85 5.43 -8.61 15.32
CA ASP A 85 6.47 -8.05 16.19
C ASP A 85 7.79 -7.85 15.43
N SER A 86 8.22 -8.86 14.67
CA SER A 86 9.45 -8.77 13.87
C SER A 86 9.36 -7.66 12.81
N LEU A 87 8.22 -7.54 12.13
CA LEU A 87 7.99 -6.50 11.13
C LEU A 87 8.02 -5.11 11.75
N ASN A 88 7.41 -4.95 12.92
CA ASN A 88 7.40 -3.67 13.64
C ASN A 88 8.80 -3.30 14.13
N ALA A 89 9.58 -4.26 14.62
CA ALA A 89 10.96 -4.03 15.05
C ALA A 89 11.86 -3.58 13.90
N VAL A 90 11.77 -4.24 12.73
CA VAL A 90 12.55 -3.87 11.54
C VAL A 90 12.14 -2.48 11.01
N ARG A 91 10.84 -2.17 11.02
CA ARG A 91 10.36 -0.83 10.62
C ARG A 91 10.89 0.25 11.54
N ALA A 92 10.79 0.06 12.85
CA ALA A 92 11.30 1.01 13.83
C ALA A 92 12.83 1.19 13.79
N ALA A 93 13.58 0.18 13.35
CA ALA A 93 15.02 0.29 13.17
C ALA A 93 15.43 1.00 11.86
N SER A 94 14.56 0.98 10.84
CA SER A 94 14.80 1.61 9.55
C SER A 94 14.30 3.05 9.47
N GLU A 95 13.36 3.41 10.35
CA GLU A 95 12.81 4.76 10.51
C GLU A 95 13.76 5.65 11.32
#